data_AF-A0A6A0HBV1-F1
#
_entry.id   AF-A0A6A0HBV1-F1
#
_cell.length_a   1.000
_cell.length_b   1.000
_cell.length_c   1.000
_cell.angle_alpha   90.00
_cell.angle_beta   90.00
_cell.angle_gamma   90.00
#
_symmetry.space_group_name_H-M   'P 1'
#
loop_
_entity.id
_entity.type
_entity.pdbx_description
1 polymer ?
#
loop_
_entity_poly.entity_id
_entity_poly.type
_entity_poly.pdbx_seq_one_letter_code
_entity_poly.pdbx_strand_id
1 'polypeptide(L)'
;MLFFHVPQIILITFDGGVNSLNFKTYNSIFLENRTNPNGCPIRGTFFMSHEYTDYSLVEDFYSKGHEMASGSVTRRAGLEDATVDDWVGEMVSMRQILKHWASVDPSEVIGMRAPHLKPGRNTQYEVIVYCFNL
;
A
#
# COMPACT_ATOMS: atom_id res chain seq x y z
N MET A 1 16.95 29.46 16.52
CA MET A 1 17.00 28.10 15.95
C MET A 1 15.83 27.97 15.00
N LEU A 2 16.09 28.02 13.69
CA LEU A 2 15.07 28.17 12.63
C LEU A 2 14.59 26.79 12.14
N PHE A 3 13.48 26.29 12.69
CA PHE A 3 12.74 25.15 12.12
C PHE A 3 11.72 25.57 11.04
N PHE A 4 11.65 26.86 10.69
CA PHE A 4 10.56 27.43 9.88
C PHE A 4 10.56 27.07 8.38
N HIS A 5 11.51 26.27 7.89
CA HIS A 5 11.66 26.00 6.46
C HIS A 5 11.54 24.52 6.05
N VAL A 6 11.32 23.60 6.99
CA VAL A 6 11.14 22.17 6.66
C VAL A 6 9.64 21.83 6.65
N PRO A 7 9.09 21.30 5.54
CA PRO A 7 7.71 20.83 5.51
C PRO A 7 7.51 19.69 6.51
N GLN A 8 6.50 19.81 7.39
CA GLN A 8 6.06 18.68 8.20
C GLN A 8 5.25 17.72 7.33
N ILE A 9 5.81 16.54 7.05
CA ILE A 9 5.13 15.50 6.30
C ILE A 9 4.24 14.69 7.25
N ILE A 10 3.03 14.37 6.81
CA ILE A 10 2.11 13.47 7.50
C ILE A 10 1.75 12.36 6.51
N LEU A 11 2.03 11.11 6.89
CA LEU A 11 1.70 9.92 6.10
C LEU A 11 0.46 9.27 6.70
N ILE A 12 -0.65 9.29 5.97
CA ILE A 12 -1.87 8.59 6.34
C ILE A 12 -1.85 7.25 5.61
N THR A 13 -1.79 6.15 6.37
CA THR A 13 -1.71 4.80 5.80
C THR A 13 -2.85 3.92 6.30
N PHE A 14 -3.40 3.09 5.42
CA PHE A 14 -4.39 2.07 5.77
C PHE A 14 -3.86 0.68 5.41
N ASP A 15 -4.14 -0.30 6.26
CA ASP A 15 -3.72 -1.68 6.06
C ASP A 15 -4.95 -2.56 5.85
N GLY A 16 -4.86 -3.50 4.90
CA GLY A 16 -5.91 -4.50 4.66
C GLY A 16 -6.68 -4.29 3.36
N GLY A 17 -7.83 -4.96 3.27
CA GLY A 17 -8.68 -4.90 2.10
C GLY A 17 -9.59 -3.68 2.09
N VAL A 18 -9.72 -3.04 0.92
CA VAL A 18 -10.71 -1.97 0.69
C VAL A 18 -12.00 -2.62 0.23
N ASN A 19 -13.13 -2.25 0.83
CA ASN A 19 -14.45 -2.77 0.47
C ASN A 19 -15.56 -1.78 0.87
N SER A 20 -16.80 -2.15 0.61
CA SER A 20 -17.97 -1.31 0.86
C SER A 20 -18.13 -0.85 2.32
N LEU A 21 -17.57 -1.57 3.29
CA LEU A 21 -17.66 -1.21 4.71
C LEU A 21 -16.75 -0.03 5.07
N ASN A 22 -15.57 0.05 4.47
CA ASN A 22 -14.57 1.06 4.80
C ASN A 22 -14.44 2.19 3.76
N PHE A 23 -14.86 1.94 2.52
CA PHE A 23 -14.73 2.89 1.41
C PHE A 23 -15.37 4.25 1.72
N LYS A 24 -16.59 4.27 2.26
CA LYS A 24 -17.28 5.53 2.61
C LYS A 24 -16.51 6.33 3.66
N THR A 25 -15.94 5.65 4.64
CA THR A 25 -15.13 6.28 5.69
C THR A 25 -13.85 6.86 5.10
N TYR A 26 -13.11 6.10 4.29
CA TYR A 26 -11.89 6.58 3.64
C TYR A 26 -12.17 7.77 2.72
N ASN A 27 -13.21 7.71 1.90
CA ASN A 27 -13.58 8.81 1.00
C ASN A 27 -13.98 10.10 1.77
N SER A 28 -14.54 9.98 2.97
CA SER A 28 -14.82 11.13 3.83
C SER A 28 -13.55 11.83 4.38
N ILE A 29 -12.42 11.12 4.38
CA ILE A 29 -11.11 11.66 4.76
C ILE A 29 -10.51 12.43 3.59
N PHE A 30 -10.63 11.91 2.37
CA PHE A 30 -9.96 12.39 1.15
C PHE A 30 -10.88 13.22 0.24
N LEU A 31 -11.68 14.10 0.83
CA LEU A 31 -12.51 15.04 0.08
C LEU A 31 -11.64 15.98 -0.77
N GLU A 32 -12.07 16.28 -2.00
CA GLU A 32 -11.33 17.15 -2.95
C GLU A 32 -11.00 18.55 -2.40
N ASN A 33 -11.81 19.04 -1.46
CA ASN A 33 -11.58 20.35 -0.82
C ASN A 33 -10.55 20.32 0.32
N ARG A 34 -9.97 19.16 0.64
CA ARG A 34 -8.87 19.03 1.61
C ARG A 34 -7.55 18.99 0.85
N THR A 35 -6.88 20.12 0.82
CA THR A 35 -5.67 20.31 0.02
C THR A 35 -4.44 20.60 0.88
N ASN A 36 -3.28 20.20 0.37
CA ASN A 36 -1.98 20.60 0.90
C ASN A 36 -1.74 22.10 0.61
N PRO A 37 -0.73 22.74 1.25
CA PRO A 37 -0.39 24.14 0.99
C PRO A 37 -0.05 24.46 -0.47
N ASN A 38 0.31 23.45 -1.28
CA ASN A 38 0.55 23.60 -2.72
C ASN A 38 -0.74 23.53 -3.58
N GLY A 39 -1.92 23.39 -2.96
CA GLY A 39 -3.21 23.31 -3.64
C GLY A 39 -3.58 21.92 -4.16
N CYS A 40 -2.68 20.94 -4.13
CA CYS A 40 -3.01 19.55 -4.50
C CYS A 40 -3.86 18.90 -3.40
N PRO A 41 -4.83 18.03 -3.72
CA PRO A 41 -5.60 17.35 -2.68
C PRO A 41 -4.72 16.38 -1.87
N ILE A 42 -5.08 16.15 -0.60
CA ILE A 42 -4.33 15.23 0.25
C ILE A 42 -4.45 13.79 -0.26
N ARG A 43 -3.39 13.01 -0.07
CA ARG A 43 -3.30 11.61 -0.49
C ARG A 43 -2.97 10.71 0.70
N GLY A 44 -3.12 9.41 0.47
CA GLY A 44 -2.84 8.38 1.45
C GLY A 44 -2.27 7.14 0.77
N THR A 45 -1.69 6.26 1.57
CA THR A 45 -1.06 5.01 1.11
C THR A 45 -1.85 3.83 1.63
N PHE A 46 -2.16 2.88 0.76
CA PHE A 46 -2.93 1.68 1.10
C PHE A 46 -2.03 0.44 0.97
N PHE A 47 -1.74 -0.22 2.09
CA PHE A 47 -1.05 -1.50 2.12
C PHE A 47 -2.08 -2.62 1.95
N MET A 48 -2.26 -3.00 0.69
CA MET A 48 -3.36 -3.84 0.25
C MET A 48 -3.14 -5.31 0.60
N SER A 49 -4.21 -5.96 1.05
CA SER A 49 -4.30 -7.42 1.11
C SER A 49 -5.35 -7.94 0.14
N HIS A 50 -5.28 -9.23 -0.22
CA HIS A 50 -6.21 -9.79 -1.20
C HIS A 50 -7.60 -10.07 -0.61
N GLU A 51 -7.64 -10.70 0.56
CA GLU A 51 -8.90 -11.18 1.13
C GLU A 51 -9.90 -10.03 1.39
N TYR A 52 -11.13 -10.23 0.92
CA TYR A 52 -12.25 -9.27 1.04
C TYR A 52 -12.01 -7.89 0.41
N THR A 53 -11.11 -7.79 -0.57
CA THR A 53 -10.88 -6.56 -1.34
C THR A 53 -11.82 -6.48 -2.55
N ASP A 54 -12.50 -5.36 -2.67
CA ASP A 54 -13.19 -4.93 -3.89
C ASP A 54 -12.25 -4.07 -4.73
N TYR A 55 -11.71 -4.67 -5.80
CA TYR A 55 -10.70 -4.02 -6.63
C TYR A 55 -11.22 -2.86 -7.47
N SER A 56 -12.54 -2.77 -7.71
CA SER A 56 -13.13 -1.60 -8.37
C SER A 56 -13.01 -0.34 -7.50
N LEU A 57 -13.13 -0.52 -6.18
CA LEU A 57 -12.95 0.56 -5.21
C LEU A 57 -11.47 0.91 -5.00
N VAL A 58 -10.57 -0.07 -5.15
CA VAL A 58 -9.12 0.16 -5.17
C VAL A 58 -8.73 0.99 -6.39
N GLU A 59 -9.24 0.64 -7.58
CA GLU A 59 -9.03 1.39 -8.81
C GLU A 59 -9.53 2.83 -8.69
N ASP A 60 -10.68 3.05 -8.04
CA ASP A 60 -11.19 4.41 -7.76
C ASP A 60 -10.19 5.23 -6.92
N PHE A 61 -9.66 4.69 -5.82
CA PHE A 61 -8.63 5.38 -5.04
C PHE A 61 -7.33 5.60 -5.84
N TYR A 62 -6.88 4.59 -6.58
CA TYR A 62 -5.69 4.72 -7.41
C TYR A 62 -5.83 5.80 -8.48
N SER A 63 -6.97 5.85 -9.18
CA SER A 63 -7.29 6.88 -10.18
C SER A 63 -7.31 8.31 -9.63
N LYS A 64 -7.57 8.45 -8.33
CA LYS A 64 -7.50 9.74 -7.59
C LYS A 64 -6.08 10.08 -7.13
N GLY A 65 -5.09 9.24 -7.42
CA GLY A 65 -3.68 9.45 -7.10
C GLY A 65 -3.28 9.02 -5.69
N HIS A 66 -4.03 8.10 -5.07
CA HIS A 66 -3.59 7.43 -3.85
C HIS A 66 -2.54 6.35 -4.16
N GLU A 67 -1.60 6.16 -3.24
CA GLU A 67 -0.56 5.15 -3.40
C GLU A 67 -1.09 3.77 -3.04
N MET A 68 -0.86 2.79 -3.92
CA MET A 68 -1.13 1.37 -3.67
C MET A 68 0.19 0.64 -3.38
N ALA A 69 0.26 -0.02 -2.24
CA ALA A 69 1.43 -0.75 -1.77
C ALA A 69 1.07 -2.20 -1.39
N SER A 70 2.06 -3.09 -1.37
CA SER A 70 1.86 -4.50 -1.03
C SER A 70 1.77 -4.75 0.48
N GLY A 71 0.67 -5.35 0.95
CA GLY A 71 0.43 -5.72 2.35
C GLY A 71 0.31 -7.23 2.61
N SER A 72 0.77 -8.08 1.69
CA SER A 72 0.59 -9.55 1.62
C SER A 72 -0.78 -10.02 1.14
N VAL A 73 -0.78 -11.06 0.29
CA VAL A 73 -1.99 -11.71 -0.23
C VAL A 73 -2.84 -12.27 0.91
N THR A 74 -2.26 -13.12 1.76
CA THR A 74 -3.02 -13.93 2.73
C THR A 74 -3.06 -13.32 4.13
N ARG A 75 -2.18 -12.37 4.44
CA ARG A 75 -1.95 -11.84 5.80
C ARG A 75 -1.66 -12.93 6.85
N ARG A 76 -1.20 -14.11 6.44
CA ARG A 76 -0.91 -15.22 7.36
C ARG A 76 0.19 -14.84 8.36
N ALA A 77 0.14 -15.46 9.53
CA ALA A 77 1.25 -15.41 10.48
C ALA A 77 2.41 -16.33 10.03
N GLY A 78 3.60 -16.15 10.64
CA GLY A 78 4.75 -17.02 10.39
C GLY A 78 5.54 -16.67 9.14
N LEU A 79 5.36 -15.47 8.59
CA LEU A 79 6.17 -14.99 7.47
C LEU A 79 7.56 -14.51 7.94
N GLU A 80 7.72 -14.21 9.24
CA GLU A 80 8.96 -13.73 9.85
C GLU A 80 10.17 -14.67 9.68
N ASP A 81 9.92 -15.98 9.62
CA ASP A 81 10.94 -17.02 9.46
C ASP A 81 10.71 -17.84 8.17
N ALA A 82 9.93 -17.31 7.23
CA ALA A 82 9.61 -17.96 5.97
C ALA A 82 10.71 -17.76 4.90
N THR A 83 10.60 -18.51 3.80
CA THR A 83 11.57 -18.50 2.70
C THR A 83 11.40 -17.31 1.76
N VAL A 84 12.39 -17.06 0.88
CA VAL A 84 12.29 -16.02 -0.16
C VAL A 84 11.08 -16.27 -1.04
N ASP A 85 10.86 -17.52 -1.44
CA ASP A 85 9.72 -17.91 -2.28
C ASP A 85 8.37 -17.65 -1.60
N ASP A 86 8.27 -17.86 -0.28
CA ASP A 86 7.08 -17.48 0.49
C ASP A 86 6.83 -15.96 0.46
N TRP A 87 7.89 -15.17 0.65
CA TRP A 87 7.79 -13.70 0.60
C TRP A 87 7.45 -13.19 -0.81
N VAL A 88 7.99 -13.82 -1.87
CA VAL A 88 7.61 -13.54 -3.26
C VAL A 88 6.14 -13.87 -3.47
N GLY A 89 5.71 -15.05 -3.03
CA GLY A 89 4.34 -15.52 -3.13
C GLY A 89 3.34 -14.60 -2.43
N GLU A 90 3.74 -13.96 -1.33
CA GLU A 90 2.89 -13.03 -0.59
C GLU A 90 2.96 -11.60 -1.12
N MET A 91 4.14 -11.08 -1.46
CA MET A 91 4.33 -9.66 -1.75
C MET A 91 4.30 -9.35 -3.25
N VAL A 92 5.02 -10.12 -4.05
CA VAL A 92 5.09 -9.89 -5.51
C VAL A 92 3.76 -10.30 -6.15
N SER A 93 3.13 -11.37 -5.67
CA SER A 93 1.79 -11.75 -6.13
C SER A 93 0.77 -10.65 -5.85
N MET A 94 0.81 -9.99 -4.69
CA MET A 94 -0.11 -8.89 -4.37
C MET A 94 0.02 -7.74 -5.38
N ARG A 95 1.25 -7.41 -5.78
CA ARG A 95 1.55 -6.43 -6.85
C ARG A 95 0.93 -6.84 -8.19
N GLN A 96 1.01 -8.13 -8.57
CA GLN A 96 0.36 -8.62 -9.80
C GLN A 96 -1.16 -8.63 -9.72
N ILE A 97 -1.71 -8.93 -8.53
CA ILE A 97 -3.15 -8.88 -8.28
C ILE A 97 -3.68 -7.45 -8.44
N LEU A 98 -2.99 -6.44 -7.88
CA LEU A 98 -3.37 -5.03 -8.05
C LEU A 98 -3.36 -4.60 -9.52
N LYS A 99 -2.34 -5.02 -10.28
CA LYS A 99 -2.28 -4.80 -11.73
C LYS A 99 -3.47 -5.40 -12.46
N HIS A 100 -3.78 -6.66 -12.18
CA HIS A 100 -4.78 -7.40 -12.94
C HIS A 100 -6.21 -6.96 -12.62
N TRP A 101 -6.51 -6.68 -11.35
CA TRP A 101 -7.88 -6.47 -10.89
C TRP A 101 -8.24 -5.00 -10.64
N ALA A 102 -7.26 -4.11 -10.44
CA ALA A 102 -7.48 -2.68 -10.17
C ALA A 102 -6.72 -1.75 -11.14
N SER A 103 -6.21 -2.29 -12.24
CA SER A 103 -5.47 -1.54 -13.27
C SER A 103 -4.29 -0.72 -12.76
N VAL A 104 -3.74 -1.07 -11.58
CA VAL A 104 -2.62 -0.34 -10.97
C VAL A 104 -1.36 -0.62 -11.77
N ASP A 105 -0.60 0.41 -12.15
CA ASP A 105 0.70 0.19 -12.78
C ASP A 105 1.61 -0.52 -11.78
N PRO A 106 2.07 -1.75 -12.06
CA PRO A 106 2.96 -2.45 -11.15
C PRO A 106 4.22 -1.62 -10.87
N SER A 107 4.73 -0.83 -11.80
CA SER A 107 5.93 0.02 -11.59
C SER A 107 5.75 1.06 -10.48
N GLU A 108 4.50 1.43 -10.14
CA GLU A 108 4.19 2.35 -9.03
C GLU A 108 3.96 1.63 -7.69
N VAL A 109 3.77 0.30 -7.70
CA VAL A 109 3.65 -0.51 -6.47
C VAL A 109 5.05 -0.87 -5.97
N ILE A 110 5.70 0.09 -5.33
CA ILE A 110 7.06 -0.03 -4.79
C ILE A 110 7.10 -0.17 -3.25
N GLY A 111 5.99 0.15 -2.58
CA GLY A 111 5.87 0.03 -1.13
C GLY A 111 5.54 -1.40 -0.67
N MET A 112 6.05 -1.79 0.49
CA MET A 112 5.76 -3.07 1.15
C MET A 112 5.59 -2.89 2.66
N ARG A 113 4.58 -3.56 3.24
CA ARG A 113 4.43 -3.70 4.71
C ARG A 113 4.16 -5.16 5.06
N ALA A 114 4.96 -5.68 5.98
CA ALA A 114 4.83 -7.05 6.46
C ALA A 114 3.52 -7.23 7.25
N PRO A 115 2.83 -8.38 7.11
CA PRO A 115 1.64 -8.66 7.91
C PRO A 115 2.00 -8.69 9.40
N HIS A 116 1.09 -8.20 10.25
CA HIS A 116 1.27 -8.12 11.71
C HIS A 116 2.49 -7.31 12.17
N LEU A 117 3.08 -6.51 11.28
CA LEU A 117 4.33 -5.77 11.52
C LEU A 117 5.48 -6.67 12.00
N LYS A 118 5.51 -7.92 11.50
CA LYS A 118 6.57 -8.89 11.79
C LYS A 118 7.55 -8.98 10.62
N PRO A 119 8.76 -8.42 10.75
CA PRO A 119 9.71 -8.39 9.64
C PRO A 119 10.25 -9.78 9.28
N GLY A 120 10.44 -10.05 7.99
CA GLY A 120 10.99 -11.30 7.46
C GLY A 120 12.51 -11.40 7.46
N ARG A 121 13.18 -10.70 8.38
CA ARG A 121 14.65 -10.63 8.46
C ARG A 121 15.25 -10.30 7.07
N ASN A 122 16.38 -10.91 6.71
CA ASN A 122 17.03 -10.69 5.42
C ASN A 122 16.15 -11.13 4.24
N THR A 123 15.34 -12.17 4.40
CA THR A 123 14.45 -12.70 3.36
C THR A 123 13.52 -11.62 2.80
N GLN A 124 12.90 -10.82 3.68
CA GLN A 124 12.05 -9.72 3.26
C GLN A 124 12.81 -8.69 2.42
N TYR A 125 14.00 -8.28 2.87
CA TYR A 125 14.80 -7.27 2.17
C TYR A 125 15.38 -7.79 0.86
N GLU A 126 15.67 -9.09 0.76
CA GLU A 126 16.06 -9.75 -0.49
C GLU A 126 14.95 -9.62 -1.55
N VAL A 127 13.69 -9.90 -1.17
CA VAL A 127 12.55 -9.71 -2.07
C VAL A 127 12.35 -8.24 -2.46
N ILE A 128 12.56 -7.30 -1.54
CA ILE A 128 12.49 -5.87 -1.88
C ILE A 128 13.54 -5.53 -2.94
N VAL A 129 14.80 -5.91 -2.72
CA VAL A 129 15.92 -5.57 -3.61
C VAL A 129 15.82 -6.27 -4.97
N TYR A 130 15.36 -7.52 -5.04
CA TYR A 130 15.38 -8.25 -6.31
C TYR A 130 14.05 -8.25 -7.06
N CYS A 131 12.92 -8.00 -6.37
CA CYS A 131 11.59 -8.10 -6.98
C CYS A 131 10.81 -6.78 -7.00
N PHE A 132 11.17 -5.82 -6.15
CA PHE A 132 10.52 -4.50 -6.10
C PHE A 132 11.39 -3.38 -6.70
N ASN A 133 12.66 -3.66 -7.02
CA ASN A 133 13.57 -2.61 -7.47
C ASN A 133 13.17 -1.95 -8.80
N LEU A 134 13.26 -0.63 -8.68
CA LEU A 134 13.32 0.48 -9.65
C LEU A 134 14.61 0.44 -10.50
#